data_AF-E9GX49-F1
#
_entry.id   AF-E9GX49-F1
#
_cell.length_a   1.000
_cell.length_b   1.000
_cell.length_c   1.000
_cell.angle_alpha   90.00
_cell.angle_beta   90.00
_cell.angle_gamma   90.00
#
_symmetry.space_group_name_H-M   'P 1'
#
loop_
_entity.id
_entity.type
_entity.pdbx_description
1 polymer ?
#
loop_
_entity_poly.entity_id
_entity_poly.type
_entity_poly.pdbx_seq_one_letter_code
_entity_poly.pdbx_strand_id
1 'polypeptide(L)'
;MTDQQLFAVQFSSSSFSFWKNCIFVDDHKFGLNAAGDLISVPMRYSRQRSVLVTGCVSCDYPREIHCVEKTRSVDQYLGVLEKVAAVGRTIVHMRSPIRSSARVKTWIASRDMSSILWPTKSTDIMPMTSIWRSFINEFNMASPGIGNFNELWGEIQSSWLTFVENEYFVLSATVGYLWLDLSDIAEEYNASR
;
A
#
# COMPACT_ATOMS: atom_id res chain seq x y z
N MET A 1 -6.24 17.47 17.98
CA MET A 1 -6.45 17.02 16.58
C MET A 1 -5.33 16.07 16.24
N THR A 2 -5.65 14.83 15.88
CA THR A 2 -4.66 13.81 15.49
C THR A 2 -4.18 14.03 14.05
N ASP A 3 -3.03 13.46 13.68
CA ASP A 3 -2.56 13.49 12.29
C ASP A 3 -3.56 12.85 11.32
N GLN A 4 -4.30 11.84 11.78
CA GLN A 4 -5.39 11.21 11.02
C GLN A 4 -6.53 12.19 10.76
N GLN A 5 -6.97 12.92 11.78
CA GLN A 5 -8.03 13.94 11.65
C GLN A 5 -7.58 15.08 10.73
N LEU A 6 -6.32 15.54 10.83
CA LEU A 6 -5.77 16.55 9.93
C LEU A 6 -5.79 16.08 8.47
N PHE A 7 -5.36 14.84 8.25
CA PHE A 7 -5.37 14.25 6.92
C PHE A 7 -6.80 14.07 6.38
N ALA A 8 -7.72 13.56 7.20
CA ALA A 8 -9.12 13.39 6.84
C ALA A 8 -9.76 14.73 6.48
N VAL A 9 -9.63 15.76 7.32
CA VAL A 9 -10.16 17.10 7.01
C VAL A 9 -9.55 17.69 5.74
N GLN A 10 -8.25 17.47 5.51
CA GLN A 10 -7.58 17.95 4.31
C GLN A 10 -8.12 17.30 3.03
N PHE A 11 -8.46 16.00 3.08
CA PHE A 11 -8.75 15.22 1.88
C PHE A 11 -10.19 14.70 1.77
N SER A 12 -11.06 14.90 2.75
CA SER A 12 -12.46 14.44 2.74
C SER A 12 -13.27 15.07 1.60
N SER A 13 -12.95 16.30 1.21
CA SER A 13 -13.56 16.99 0.06
C SER A 13 -13.00 16.57 -1.30
N SER A 14 -11.99 15.68 -1.33
CA SER A 14 -11.41 15.22 -2.59
C SER A 14 -12.42 14.36 -3.34
N SER A 15 -12.58 14.64 -4.64
CA SER A 15 -13.54 13.92 -5.47
C SER A 15 -13.20 12.44 -5.63
N PHE A 16 -14.21 11.63 -5.98
CA PHE A 16 -14.02 10.24 -6.37
C PHE A 16 -13.00 10.10 -7.51
N SER A 17 -13.06 10.99 -8.51
CA SER A 17 -12.12 11.02 -9.65
C SER A 17 -10.68 11.32 -9.24
N PHE A 18 -10.49 12.14 -8.20
CA PHE A 18 -9.15 12.40 -7.66
C PHE A 18 -8.52 11.10 -7.12
N TRP A 19 -9.26 10.36 -6.30
CA TRP A 19 -8.78 9.11 -5.70
C TRP A 19 -8.60 8.00 -6.72
N LYS A 20 -9.44 7.94 -7.75
CA LYS A 20 -9.20 7.05 -8.90
C LYS A 20 -7.84 7.30 -9.54
N ASN A 21 -7.38 8.56 -9.58
CA ASN A 21 -6.10 8.92 -10.19
C ASN A 21 -4.87 8.68 -9.27
N CYS A 22 -5.07 8.15 -8.06
CA CYS A 22 -4.00 7.85 -7.11
C CYS A 22 -3.39 6.46 -7.33
N ILE A 23 -2.08 6.34 -7.08
CA ILE A 23 -1.36 5.07 -6.96
C ILE A 23 -0.94 4.94 -5.49
N PHE A 24 -1.50 3.96 -4.79
CA PHE A 24 -1.17 3.69 -3.40
C PHE A 24 0.05 2.78 -3.33
N VAL A 25 1.07 3.19 -2.60
CA VAL A 25 2.34 2.46 -2.47
C VAL A 25 2.65 2.22 -1.00
N ASP A 26 2.81 0.95 -0.63
CA ASP A 26 3.09 0.56 0.74
C ASP A 26 3.97 -0.69 0.83
N ASP A 27 4.59 -0.87 1.99
CA ASP A 27 5.39 -2.06 2.28
C ASP A 27 4.64 -3.02 3.19
N HIS A 28 4.66 -4.29 2.83
CA HIS A 28 4.16 -5.36 3.68
C HIS A 28 5.20 -6.44 3.84
N LYS A 29 5.22 -7.06 5.02
CA LYS A 29 6.14 -8.13 5.33
C LYS A 29 5.35 -9.40 5.60
N PHE A 30 5.48 -10.36 4.70
CA PHE A 30 4.83 -11.66 4.78
C PHE A 30 5.74 -12.68 5.44
N GLY A 31 5.17 -13.67 6.10
CA GLY A 31 5.87 -14.85 6.58
C GLY A 31 4.90 -16.01 6.72
N LEU A 32 5.42 -17.16 7.16
CA LEU A 32 4.60 -18.34 7.43
C LEU A 32 4.53 -18.62 8.92
N ASN A 33 3.34 -18.98 9.39
CA ASN A 33 3.15 -19.51 10.74
C ASN A 33 3.57 -21.00 10.81
N ALA A 34 3.40 -21.64 11.97
CA ALA A 34 3.75 -23.05 12.15
C ALA A 34 2.85 -24.03 11.36
N ALA A 35 1.64 -23.62 11.01
CA ALA A 35 0.71 -24.38 10.18
C ALA A 35 0.97 -24.24 8.68
N GLY A 36 1.87 -23.32 8.28
CA GLY A 36 2.14 -23.00 6.88
C GLY A 36 1.25 -21.90 6.31
N ASP A 37 0.42 -21.24 7.12
CA ASP A 37 -0.42 -20.13 6.66
C ASP A 37 0.41 -18.85 6.49
N LEU A 38 0.06 -18.07 5.48
CA LEU A 38 0.56 -16.72 5.27
C LEU A 38 0.10 -15.80 6.40
N ILE A 39 1.04 -15.05 6.96
CA ILE A 39 0.77 -14.08 8.03
C ILE A 39 1.50 -12.76 7.80
N SER A 40 0.95 -11.69 8.36
CA SER A 40 1.65 -10.41 8.50
C SER A 40 2.71 -10.51 9.58
N VAL A 41 3.97 -10.18 9.24
CA VAL A 41 5.10 -10.16 10.17
C VAL A 41 5.45 -8.72 10.50
N PRO A 42 5.66 -8.36 11.77
CA PRO A 42 6.03 -6.99 12.10
C PRO A 42 7.41 -6.62 11.48
N MET A 43 7.53 -5.38 10.98
CA MET A 43 8.72 -4.92 10.24
C MET A 43 10.04 -5.06 11.02
N ARG A 44 9.98 -5.06 12.36
CA ARG A 44 11.13 -5.18 13.28
C ARG A 44 11.75 -6.58 13.35
N TYR A 45 11.05 -7.63 12.93
CA TYR A 45 11.56 -9.00 13.03
C TYR A 45 12.64 -9.29 11.97
N SER A 46 13.47 -10.31 12.19
CA SER A 46 14.46 -10.80 11.23
C SER A 46 13.83 -11.19 9.89
N ARG A 47 14.62 -11.14 8.81
CA ARG A 47 14.21 -11.55 7.45
C ARG A 47 14.28 -13.05 7.20
N GLN A 48 14.89 -13.82 8.10
CA GLN A 48 15.23 -15.25 7.89
C GLN A 48 14.04 -16.16 7.54
N ARG A 49 12.79 -15.74 7.79
CA ARG A 49 11.57 -16.48 7.44
C ARG A 49 10.44 -15.56 6.98
N SER A 50 10.79 -14.48 6.31
CA SER A 50 9.80 -13.50 5.85
C SER A 50 10.24 -12.79 4.58
N VAL A 51 9.28 -12.49 3.71
CA VAL A 51 9.49 -11.69 2.50
C VAL A 51 8.98 -10.27 2.75
N LEU A 52 9.84 -9.28 2.57
CA LEU A 52 9.43 -7.88 2.52
C LEU A 52 9.04 -7.54 1.09
N VAL A 53 7.86 -6.98 0.91
CA VAL A 53 7.25 -6.68 -0.39
C VAL A 53 6.86 -5.21 -0.40
N THR A 54 7.01 -4.56 -1.55
CA THR A 54 6.34 -3.29 -1.84
C THR A 54 5.28 -3.52 -2.88
N GLY A 55 4.05 -3.15 -2.54
CA GLY A 55 2.94 -3.13 -3.48
C GLY A 55 2.67 -1.72 -3.99
N CYS A 56 2.22 -1.65 -5.23
CA CYS A 56 1.52 -0.50 -5.78
C CYS A 56 0.13 -0.95 -6.25
N VAL A 57 -0.91 -0.20 -5.89
CA VAL A 57 -2.25 -0.46 -6.40
C VAL A 57 -2.92 0.86 -6.76
N SER A 58 -3.48 0.89 -7.96
CA SER A 58 -4.44 1.88 -8.41
C SER A 58 -5.71 1.22 -8.91
N CYS A 59 -6.79 2.00 -9.04
CA CYS A 59 -8.10 1.49 -9.43
C CYS A 59 -8.08 0.84 -10.83
N ASP A 60 -7.17 1.25 -11.70
CA ASP A 60 -7.09 0.94 -13.14
C ASP A 60 -5.64 0.72 -13.59
N TYR A 61 -4.75 0.25 -12.71
CA TYR A 61 -3.29 0.03 -12.90
C TYR A 61 -2.37 1.21 -12.54
N PRO A 62 -1.16 0.96 -12.01
CA PRO A 62 -0.52 -0.35 -11.79
C PRO A 62 -1.09 -1.10 -10.58
N ARG A 63 -0.91 -2.43 -10.56
CA ARG A 63 -1.33 -3.35 -9.48
C ARG A 63 -0.22 -4.37 -9.17
N GLU A 64 1.00 -3.89 -8.99
CA GLU A 64 2.20 -4.74 -8.95
C GLU A 64 2.76 -4.90 -7.54
N ILE A 65 3.56 -5.96 -7.37
CA ILE A 65 4.36 -6.18 -6.17
C ILE A 65 5.82 -6.46 -6.50
N HIS A 66 6.70 -6.02 -5.62
CA HIS A 66 8.14 -6.20 -5.75
C HIS A 66 8.76 -6.67 -4.43
N CYS A 67 9.55 -7.74 -4.49
CA CYS A 67 10.36 -8.19 -3.36
C CYS A 67 11.47 -7.19 -3.02
N VAL A 68 11.73 -7.03 -1.73
CA VAL A 68 12.70 -6.07 -1.18
C VAL A 68 13.85 -6.81 -0.51
N GLU A 69 14.85 -7.16 -1.32
CA GLU A 69 15.96 -8.03 -0.90
C GLU A 69 16.91 -7.38 0.13
N LYS A 70 17.05 -6.06 0.12
CA LYS A 70 18.02 -5.31 0.94
C LYS A 70 17.35 -4.26 1.81
N THR A 71 18.10 -3.70 2.77
CA THR A 71 17.62 -2.54 3.54
C THR A 71 17.35 -1.40 2.59
N ARG A 72 16.16 -0.81 2.69
CA ARG A 72 15.70 0.20 1.74
C ARG A 72 16.58 1.44 1.78
N SER A 73 17.15 1.81 0.64
CA SER A 73 17.75 3.11 0.40
C SER A 73 16.82 4.01 -0.42
N VAL A 74 17.17 5.30 -0.53
CA VAL A 74 16.49 6.24 -1.43
C VAL A 74 16.57 5.75 -2.88
N ASP A 75 17.74 5.32 -3.35
CA ASP A 75 17.92 4.82 -4.73
C ASP A 75 17.04 3.61 -5.02
N GLN A 76 16.96 2.66 -4.08
CA GLN A 76 16.09 1.50 -4.23
C GLN A 76 14.61 1.89 -4.29
N TYR A 77 14.20 2.88 -3.50
CA TYR A 77 12.83 3.37 -3.54
C TYR A 77 12.52 4.11 -4.86
N LEU A 78 13.47 4.89 -5.38
CA LEU A 78 13.33 5.52 -6.70
C LEU A 78 13.21 4.46 -7.82
N GLY A 79 13.95 3.36 -7.73
CA GLY A 79 13.81 2.24 -8.67
C GLY A 79 12.45 1.54 -8.59
N VAL A 80 11.79 1.54 -7.41
CA VAL A 80 10.39 1.11 -7.30
C VAL A 80 9.48 2.13 -7.96
N LEU A 81 9.66 3.42 -7.66
CA LEU A 81 8.85 4.49 -8.27
C LEU A 81 8.95 4.49 -9.80
N GLU A 82 10.12 4.20 -10.36
CA GLU A 82 10.32 4.13 -11.81
C GLU A 82 9.45 3.05 -12.49
N LYS A 83 9.19 1.93 -11.81
CA LYS A 83 8.35 0.85 -12.33
C LYS A 83 6.86 1.17 -12.25
N VAL A 84 6.46 1.94 -11.23
CA VAL A 84 5.05 2.16 -10.91
C VAL A 84 4.57 3.56 -11.28
N ALA A 85 5.48 4.45 -11.71
CA ALA A 85 5.14 5.80 -12.08
C ALA A 85 4.30 5.82 -13.35
N ALA A 86 3.24 6.61 -13.31
CA ALA A 86 2.43 6.95 -14.46
C ALA A 86 2.21 8.46 -14.47
N VAL A 87 2.52 9.09 -15.61
CA VAL A 87 2.45 10.55 -15.78
C VAL A 87 1.05 11.05 -15.42
N GLY A 88 0.98 12.18 -14.71
CA GLY A 88 -0.28 12.80 -14.31
C GLY A 88 -0.99 12.12 -13.13
N ARG A 89 -0.41 11.06 -12.54
CA ARG A 89 -0.96 10.39 -11.36
C ARG A 89 -0.36 10.89 -10.05
N THR A 90 -1.09 10.70 -8.97
CA THR A 90 -0.64 11.05 -7.61
C THR A 90 -0.14 9.83 -6.88
N ILE A 91 1.11 9.85 -6.39
CA ILE A 91 1.65 8.78 -5.54
C ILE A 91 1.19 9.00 -4.10
N VAL A 92 0.48 8.04 -3.53
CA VAL A 92 0.09 8.04 -2.12
C VAL A 92 0.93 7.02 -1.39
N HIS A 93 1.74 7.44 -0.42
CA HIS A 93 2.67 6.54 0.25
C HIS A 93 2.87 6.87 1.73
N MET A 94 3.12 5.84 2.53
CA MET A 94 3.32 5.99 3.97
C MET A 94 4.50 6.90 4.29
N ARG A 95 4.29 7.95 5.10
CA ARG A 95 5.36 8.87 5.48
C ARG A 95 6.52 8.10 6.12
N SER A 96 7.73 8.34 5.61
CA SER A 96 8.98 7.80 6.18
C SER A 96 10.15 8.73 5.83
N PRO A 97 11.32 8.61 6.49
CA PRO A 97 12.49 9.42 6.14
C PRO A 97 12.89 9.31 4.67
N ILE A 98 12.77 8.10 4.09
CA ILE A 98 13.13 7.84 2.68
C ILE A 98 12.13 8.49 1.73
N ARG A 99 10.83 8.22 1.94
CA ARG A 99 9.75 8.71 1.06
C ARG A 99 9.54 10.23 1.17
N SER A 100 9.86 10.80 2.33
CA SER A 100 9.79 12.26 2.56
C SER A 100 11.03 13.01 2.10
N SER A 101 12.07 12.29 1.63
CA SER A 101 13.34 12.91 1.27
C SER A 101 13.21 13.89 0.10
N ALA A 102 14.04 14.93 0.10
CA ALA A 102 14.06 15.93 -0.97
C ALA A 102 14.25 15.28 -2.35
N ARG A 103 15.13 14.27 -2.43
CA ARG A 103 15.42 13.58 -3.68
C ARG A 103 14.20 12.83 -4.24
N VAL A 104 13.39 12.19 -3.40
CA VAL A 104 12.13 11.56 -3.82
C VAL A 104 11.14 12.61 -4.30
N LYS A 105 10.96 13.70 -3.55
CA LYS A 105 10.07 14.81 -3.93
C LYS A 105 10.45 15.43 -5.27
N THR A 106 11.74 15.72 -5.47
CA THR A 106 12.25 16.27 -6.73
C THR A 106 12.07 15.29 -7.89
N TRP A 107 12.30 14.00 -7.67
CA TRP A 107 12.10 12.98 -8.70
C TRP A 107 10.64 12.89 -9.14
N ILE A 108 9.68 12.91 -8.20
CA ILE A 108 8.25 12.88 -8.51
C ILE A 108 7.83 14.15 -9.26
N ALA A 109 8.26 15.33 -8.78
CA ALA A 109 7.96 16.60 -9.41
C ALA A 109 8.54 16.70 -10.84
N SER A 110 9.74 16.15 -11.09
CA SER A 110 10.36 16.15 -12.42
C SER A 110 9.63 15.33 -13.48
N ARG A 111 8.56 14.61 -13.10
CA ARG A 111 7.73 13.76 -13.96
C ARG A 111 6.28 14.25 -14.06
N ASP A 112 6.02 15.49 -13.66
CA ASP A 112 4.67 16.07 -13.63
C ASP A 112 3.68 15.24 -12.79
N MET A 113 4.19 14.66 -11.72
CA MET A 113 3.42 13.88 -10.76
C MET A 113 3.37 14.63 -9.43
N SER A 114 2.40 14.26 -8.60
CA SER A 114 2.31 14.76 -7.22
C SER A 114 2.42 13.60 -6.22
N SER A 115 2.64 13.94 -4.95
CA SER A 115 2.72 12.93 -3.89
C SER A 115 1.96 13.35 -2.64
N ILE A 116 1.23 12.41 -2.04
CA ILE A 116 0.61 12.53 -0.73
C ILE A 116 1.34 11.64 0.27
N LEU A 117 1.86 12.25 1.34
CA LEU A 117 2.48 11.54 2.45
C LEU A 117 1.42 11.14 3.48
N TRP A 118 1.08 9.85 3.51
CA TRP A 118 0.11 9.29 4.43
C TRP A 118 0.59 9.35 5.89
N PRO A 119 -0.27 9.65 6.88
CA PRO A 119 0.12 9.72 8.29
C PRO A 119 0.62 8.36 8.84
N THR A 120 1.74 8.37 9.57
CA THR A 120 2.43 7.15 10.02
C THR A 120 1.63 6.27 10.98
N LYS A 121 0.61 6.84 11.65
CA LYS A 121 -0.20 6.14 12.65
C LYS A 121 -1.61 5.79 12.15
N SER A 122 -1.90 6.07 10.88
CA SER A 122 -3.23 5.89 10.27
C SER A 122 -3.21 4.76 9.25
N THR A 123 -2.55 3.65 9.59
CA THR A 123 -2.42 2.49 8.70
C THR A 123 -3.75 1.79 8.49
N ASP A 124 -4.65 1.86 9.47
CA ASP A 124 -6.00 1.28 9.47
C ASP A 124 -6.84 1.73 8.26
N ILE A 125 -6.76 3.01 7.90
CA ILE A 125 -7.51 3.62 6.78
C ILE A 125 -6.70 3.69 5.47
N MET A 126 -5.44 3.25 5.47
CA MET A 126 -4.64 3.19 4.23
C MET A 126 -5.16 2.05 3.34
N PRO A 127 -5.53 2.29 2.07
CA PRO A 127 -6.07 1.24 1.19
C PRO A 127 -5.20 0.00 1.07
N MET A 128 -3.88 0.17 1.03
CA MET A 128 -2.97 -0.97 0.96
C MET A 128 -3.11 -1.92 2.16
N THR A 129 -3.43 -1.41 3.35
CA THR A 129 -3.61 -2.25 4.55
C THR A 129 -4.79 -3.22 4.41
N SER A 130 -5.92 -2.76 3.86
CA SER A 130 -7.07 -3.63 3.62
C SER A 130 -6.77 -4.64 2.50
N ILE A 131 -6.09 -4.19 1.45
CA ILE A 131 -5.64 -5.04 0.34
C ILE A 131 -4.71 -6.16 0.84
N TRP A 132 -3.72 -5.85 1.68
CA TRP A 132 -2.82 -6.85 2.26
C TRP A 132 -3.57 -7.87 3.12
N ARG A 133 -4.53 -7.40 3.92
CA ARG A 133 -5.34 -8.28 4.78
C ARG A 133 -6.20 -9.23 3.95
N SER A 134 -6.90 -8.71 2.94
CA SER A 134 -7.72 -9.53 2.05
C SER A 134 -6.87 -10.51 1.25
N PHE A 135 -5.71 -10.08 0.75
CA PHE A 135 -4.78 -10.95 0.06
C PHE A 135 -4.35 -12.13 0.93
N ILE A 136 -3.98 -11.89 2.19
CA ILE A 136 -3.61 -12.97 3.13
C ILE A 136 -4.77 -13.96 3.33
N ASN A 137 -5.99 -13.45 3.51
CA ASN A 137 -7.15 -14.29 3.70
C ASN A 137 -7.43 -15.17 2.47
N GLU A 138 -7.42 -14.59 1.27
CA GLU A 138 -7.64 -15.32 0.02
C GLU A 138 -6.52 -16.32 -0.28
N PHE A 139 -5.27 -15.91 -0.03
CA PHE A 139 -4.11 -16.78 -0.14
C PHE A 139 -4.26 -18.02 0.75
N ASN A 140 -4.62 -17.84 2.02
CA ASN A 140 -4.80 -18.96 2.95
C ASN A 140 -6.03 -19.82 2.61
N MET A 141 -7.11 -19.22 2.08
CA MET A 141 -8.29 -19.98 1.63
C MET A 141 -8.00 -20.85 0.41
N ALA A 142 -7.14 -20.38 -0.50
CA ALA A 142 -6.67 -21.18 -1.63
C ALA A 142 -5.75 -22.34 -1.19
N SER A 143 -5.19 -22.27 0.02
CA SER A 143 -4.27 -23.25 0.61
C SER A 143 -3.18 -23.72 -0.38
N PRO A 144 -2.40 -22.78 -0.96
CA PRO A 144 -1.29 -23.15 -1.82
C PRO A 144 -0.30 -23.94 -0.98
N GLY A 145 0.05 -25.15 -1.44
CA GLY A 145 0.97 -26.03 -0.73
C GLY A 145 2.40 -25.48 -0.78
N ILE A 146 2.72 -24.50 0.07
CA ILE A 146 4.08 -23.95 0.15
C ILE A 146 4.95 -24.95 0.90
N GLY A 147 5.83 -25.64 0.18
CA GLY A 147 6.72 -26.65 0.75
C GLY A 147 7.84 -26.05 1.60
N ASN A 148 8.30 -24.83 1.28
CA ASN A 148 9.36 -24.14 2.03
C ASN A 148 9.44 -22.63 1.77
N PHE A 149 10.21 -21.91 2.58
CA PHE A 149 10.36 -20.45 2.51
C PHE A 149 10.93 -19.93 1.18
N ASN A 150 11.73 -20.72 0.46
CA ASN A 150 12.32 -20.25 -0.81
C ASN A 150 11.26 -20.12 -1.92
N GLU A 151 10.16 -20.86 -1.81
CA GLU A 151 9.02 -20.79 -2.74
C GLU A 151 8.04 -19.66 -2.40
N LEU A 152 8.10 -19.13 -1.16
CA LEU A 152 7.12 -18.17 -0.64
C LEU A 152 6.95 -16.94 -1.53
N TRP A 153 8.03 -16.35 -2.03
CA TRP A 153 7.93 -15.18 -2.90
C TRP A 153 7.25 -15.52 -4.25
N GLY A 154 7.60 -16.67 -4.84
CA GLY A 154 7.01 -17.11 -6.11
C GLY A 154 5.50 -17.33 -5.97
N GLU A 155 5.07 -17.97 -4.88
CA GLU A 155 3.65 -18.19 -4.61
C GLU A 155 2.92 -16.88 -4.32
N ILE A 156 3.48 -15.99 -3.49
CA ILE A 156 2.91 -14.64 -3.27
C ILE A 156 2.76 -13.90 -4.61
N GLN A 157 3.77 -13.94 -5.47
CA GLN A 157 3.74 -13.28 -6.77
C GLN A 157 2.67 -13.86 -7.69
N SER A 158 2.54 -15.18 -7.74
CA SER A 158 1.53 -15.89 -8.54
C SER A 158 0.11 -15.57 -8.07
N SER A 159 -0.16 -15.76 -6.78
CA SER A 159 -1.50 -15.51 -6.20
C SER A 159 -1.90 -14.04 -6.25
N TRP A 160 -0.94 -13.12 -6.17
CA TRP A 160 -1.22 -11.68 -6.23
C TRP A 160 -1.87 -11.29 -7.55
N LEU A 161 -1.39 -11.83 -8.67
CA LEU A 161 -1.90 -11.50 -10.01
C LEU A 161 -3.39 -11.82 -10.12
N THR A 162 -3.80 -13.02 -9.71
CA THR A 162 -5.21 -13.43 -9.69
C THR A 162 -6.03 -12.59 -8.70
N PHE A 163 -5.48 -12.29 -7.52
CA PHE A 163 -6.17 -11.51 -6.50
C PHE A 163 -6.51 -10.09 -6.99
N VAL A 164 -5.57 -9.41 -7.65
CA VAL A 164 -5.76 -8.03 -8.11
C VAL A 164 -6.56 -7.92 -9.41
N GLU A 165 -6.96 -9.02 -10.03
CA GLU A 165 -7.90 -9.03 -11.17
C GLU A 165 -9.33 -8.69 -10.74
N ASN A 166 -9.66 -8.81 -9.45
CA ASN A 166 -10.97 -8.40 -8.93
C ASN A 166 -11.11 -6.87 -8.92
N GLU A 167 -11.53 -6.30 -10.05
CA GLU A 167 -11.66 -4.85 -10.24
C GLU A 167 -12.62 -4.20 -9.24
N TYR A 168 -13.71 -4.89 -8.90
CA TYR A 168 -14.67 -4.37 -7.93
C TYR A 168 -14.04 -4.21 -6.55
N PHE A 169 -13.35 -5.24 -6.07
CA PHE A 169 -12.63 -5.17 -4.80
C PHE A 169 -11.57 -4.07 -4.80
N VAL A 170 -10.75 -3.98 -5.86
CA VAL A 170 -9.68 -2.97 -5.96
C VAL A 170 -10.27 -1.56 -5.96
N LEU A 171 -11.35 -1.31 -6.71
CA LEU A 171 -12.04 -0.02 -6.73
C LEU A 171 -12.63 0.32 -5.35
N SER A 172 -13.30 -0.64 -4.70
CA SER A 172 -13.85 -0.46 -3.36
C SER A 172 -12.76 -0.14 -2.34
N ALA A 173 -11.63 -0.84 -2.37
CA ALA A 173 -10.53 -0.63 -1.42
C ALA A 173 -9.78 0.70 -1.64
N THR A 174 -9.50 1.05 -2.90
CA THR A 174 -8.68 2.23 -3.25
C THR A 174 -9.46 3.54 -3.27
N VAL A 175 -10.79 3.48 -3.45
CA VAL A 175 -11.63 4.68 -3.59
C VAL A 175 -12.84 4.62 -2.68
N GLY A 176 -13.64 3.55 -2.74
CA GLY A 176 -14.94 3.47 -2.06
C GLY A 176 -14.83 3.61 -0.53
N TYR A 177 -14.19 2.64 0.13
CA TYR A 177 -14.01 2.63 1.58
C TYR A 177 -13.20 3.84 2.05
N LEU A 178 -12.14 4.18 1.31
CA LEU A 178 -11.33 5.34 1.60
C LEU A 178 -12.15 6.64 1.69
N TRP A 179 -13.02 6.87 0.71
CA TRP A 179 -13.82 8.09 0.67
C TRP A 179 -14.80 8.16 1.84
N LEU A 180 -15.41 7.04 2.22
CA LEU A 180 -16.28 6.95 3.39
C LEU A 180 -15.49 7.21 4.69
N ASP A 181 -14.39 6.49 4.90
CA ASP A 181 -13.56 6.60 6.11
C ASP A 181 -13.07 8.05 6.33
N LEU A 182 -12.60 8.71 5.27
CA LEU A 182 -12.15 10.10 5.38
C LEU A 182 -13.30 11.08 5.65
N SER A 183 -14.49 10.82 5.10
CA SER A 183 -15.67 11.66 5.32
C SER A 183 -16.14 11.53 6.76
N ASP A 184 -16.30 10.30 7.26
CA ASP A 184 -16.74 10.01 8.62
C ASP A 184 -15.81 10.63 9.65
N ILE A 185 -14.49 10.45 9.51
CA ILE A 185 -13.49 11.04 10.43
C ILE A 185 -13.55 12.58 10.41
N ALA A 186 -13.77 13.18 9.25
CA ALA A 186 -13.86 14.64 9.12
C ALA A 186 -15.17 15.19 9.72
N GLU A 187 -16.30 14.50 9.53
CA GLU A 187 -17.58 14.86 10.11
C GLU A 187 -17.57 14.75 11.64
N GLU A 188 -17.08 13.64 12.18
CA GLU A 188 -16.91 13.45 13.63
C GLU A 188 -16.03 14.54 14.26
N TYR A 189 -14.94 14.92 13.56
CA TYR A 189 -14.08 15.99 14.02
C TYR A 189 -14.78 17.35 13.99
N ASN A 190 -15.57 17.65 12.97
CA ASN A 190 -16.27 18.94 12.86
C ASN A 190 -17.46 19.04 13.84
N ALA A 191 -18.14 17.93 14.13
CA ALA A 191 -19.25 17.87 15.08
C ALA A 191 -18.80 18.01 16.55
N SER A 192 -17.54 17.71 16.83
CA SER A 192 -16.94 17.81 18.18
C SER A 192 -16.25 19.15 18.46
N ARG A 193 -16.37 20.13 17.56
CA ARG A 193 -15.87 21.51 17.72
C ARG A 193 -16.98 22.46 18.13
#